data_AF-A0A964EXC1-F1
#
_entry.id   AF-A0A964EXC1-F1
#
_cell.length_a   1.000
_cell.length_b   1.000
_cell.length_c   1.000
_cell.angle_alpha   90.00
_cell.angle_beta   90.00
_cell.angle_gamma   90.00
#
_symmetry.space_group_name_H-M   'P 1'
#
loop_
_entity.id
_entity.type
_entity.pdbx_description
1 polymer ?
#
loop_
_entity_poly.entity_id
_entity_poly.type
_entity_poly.pdbx_seq_one_letter_code
_entity_poly.pdbx_strand_id
1 'polypeptide(L)'
;MGEIHWLLPWRRLDKRAVLDAAQTLAARMEDVSIEVDEEEPGCVSCLFIVEDPEEPYVVELSFYEVDGDVVLALEEEWADNADAWDAACGIAEEMAEVVGGQQLEL
;
A
#
# COMPACT_ATOMS: atom_id res chain seq x y z
N MET A 1 -1.52 8.82 15.62
CA MET A 1 -0.71 7.86 14.87
C MET A 1 -1.51 6.60 14.77
N GLY A 2 -2.38 6.60 13.77
CA GLY A 2 -3.08 5.43 13.26
C GLY A 2 -2.14 4.67 12.33
N GLU A 3 -2.16 3.35 12.48
CA GLU A 3 -1.47 2.42 11.61
C GLU A 3 -2.37 1.20 11.44
N ILE A 4 -2.38 0.63 10.24
CA ILE A 4 -3.15 -0.57 9.94
C ILE A 4 -2.23 -1.55 9.21
N HIS A 5 -2.28 -2.81 9.64
CA HIS A 5 -1.38 -3.85 9.15
C HIS A 5 -2.15 -5.07 8.64
N TRP A 6 -1.63 -5.68 7.58
CA TRP A 6 -2.14 -6.94 7.03
C TRP A 6 -0.99 -7.92 6.84
N LEU A 7 -1.16 -9.14 7.34
CA LEU A 7 -0.26 -10.25 7.06
C LEU A 7 -0.57 -10.81 5.68
N LEU A 8 0.44 -10.88 4.82
CA LEU A 8 0.31 -11.42 3.47
C LEU A 8 0.61 -12.92 3.43
N PRO A 9 0.05 -13.67 2.45
CA PRO A 9 0.37 -15.09 2.26
C PRO A 9 1.77 -15.31 1.67
N TRP A 10 2.57 -14.25 1.52
CA TRP A 10 3.89 -14.28 0.92
C TRP A 10 4.96 -14.59 1.98
N ARG A 11 5.98 -15.35 1.57
CA ARG A 11 7.12 -15.72 2.43
C ARG A 11 8.36 -14.86 2.21
N ARG A 12 8.33 -14.06 1.15
CA ARG A 12 9.43 -13.20 0.76
C ARG A 12 8.85 -12.02 -0.01
N LEU A 13 9.38 -10.83 0.24
CA LEU A 13 9.02 -9.65 -0.50
C LEU A 13 9.64 -9.68 -1.90
N ASP A 14 8.81 -9.46 -2.90
CA ASP A 14 9.20 -9.33 -4.30
C ASP A 14 8.59 -8.04 -4.87
N LYS A 15 9.44 -7.05 -5.17
CA LYS A 15 9.03 -5.78 -5.76
C LYS A 15 8.17 -5.96 -7.00
N ARG A 16 8.43 -6.98 -7.82
CA ARG A 16 7.63 -7.24 -9.02
C ARG A 16 6.22 -7.70 -8.67
N ALA A 17 6.07 -8.53 -7.65
CA ALA A 17 4.76 -8.97 -7.17
C ALA A 17 3.95 -7.79 -6.61
N VAL A 18 4.61 -6.88 -5.88
CA VAL A 18 3.99 -5.62 -5.41
C VAL A 18 3.55 -4.76 -6.59
N LEU A 19 4.41 -4.57 -7.60
CA LEU A 19 4.08 -3.80 -8.80
C LEU A 19 2.90 -4.41 -9.57
N ASP A 20 2.88 -5.73 -9.79
CA ASP A 20 1.79 -6.40 -10.49
C ASP A 20 0.45 -6.27 -9.73
N ALA A 21 0.49 -6.32 -8.40
CA ALA A 21 -0.67 -6.09 -7.54
C ALA A 21 -1.15 -4.63 -7.58
N ALA A 22 -0.24 -3.67 -7.46
CA ALA A 22 -0.54 -2.25 -7.55
C ALA A 22 -1.14 -1.88 -8.92
N GLN A 23 -0.62 -2.45 -10.01
CA GLN A 23 -1.18 -2.29 -11.36
C GLN A 23 -2.59 -2.88 -11.46
N THR A 24 -2.83 -4.01 -10.82
CA THR A 24 -4.15 -4.66 -10.78
C THR A 24 -5.17 -3.79 -10.04
N LEU A 25 -4.77 -3.14 -8.95
CA LEU A 25 -5.61 -2.22 -8.20
C LEU A 25 -5.84 -0.92 -8.97
N ALA A 26 -4.78 -0.28 -9.46
CA ALA A 26 -4.86 0.98 -10.21
C ALA A 26 -5.75 0.86 -11.46
N ALA A 27 -5.78 -0.30 -12.12
CA ALA A 27 -6.66 -0.56 -13.25
C ALA A 27 -8.17 -0.54 -12.90
N ARG A 28 -8.53 -0.58 -11.61
CA ARG A 28 -9.91 -0.48 -11.10
C ARG A 28 -10.30 0.94 -10.68
N MET A 29 -9.32 1.84 -10.63
CA MET A 29 -9.48 3.21 -10.18
C MET A 29 -9.42 4.16 -11.39
N GLU A 30 -10.22 5.22 -11.36
CA GLU A 30 -10.11 6.30 -12.33
C GLU A 30 -9.04 7.29 -11.83
N ASP A 31 -8.26 7.84 -12.76
CA ASP A 31 -7.32 8.94 -12.49
C ASP A 31 -6.25 8.66 -11.39
N VAL A 32 -5.84 7.39 -11.26
CA VAL A 32 -4.74 6.98 -10.37
C VAL A 32 -3.53 6.51 -11.18
N SER A 33 -2.36 7.01 -10.80
CA SER A 33 -1.07 6.47 -11.25
C SER A 33 -0.31 5.86 -10.06
N ILE A 34 0.67 5.00 -10.35
CA ILE A 34 1.42 4.28 -9.32
C ILE A 34 2.92 4.43 -9.50
N GLU A 35 3.62 4.53 -8.38
CA GLU A 35 5.08 4.40 -8.31
C GLU A 35 5.41 3.34 -7.24
N VAL A 36 6.32 2.42 -7.58
CA VAL A 36 6.73 1.35 -6.65
C VAL A 36 8.25 1.35 -6.56
N ASP A 37 8.77 1.54 -5.36
CA ASP A 37 10.22 1.53 -5.13
C ASP A 37 10.68 0.60 -4.01
N GLU A 38 11.95 0.19 -4.07
CA GLU A 38 12.59 -0.55 -2.98
C GLU A 38 13.43 0.44 -2.19
N GLU A 39 12.93 0.88 -1.03
CA GLU A 39 13.59 1.86 -0.16
C GLU A 39 14.87 1.26 0.43
N GLU A 40 14.77 0.01 0.91
CA GLU A 40 15.87 -0.75 1.49
C GLU A 40 15.60 -2.26 1.41
N PRO A 41 16.61 -3.13 1.64
CA PRO A 41 16.38 -4.57 1.61
C PRO A 41 15.30 -5.02 2.58
N GLY A 42 14.20 -5.56 2.04
CA GLY A 42 13.05 -6.00 2.83
C GLY A 42 11.97 -4.93 3.02
N CYS A 43 12.07 -3.77 2.36
CA CYS A 43 11.05 -2.73 2.33
C CYS A 43 10.75 -2.30 0.89
N VAL A 44 9.48 -2.35 0.49
CA VAL A 44 8.99 -1.84 -0.79
C VAL A 44 7.86 -0.85 -0.54
N SER A 45 8.03 0.38 -1.01
CA SER A 45 7.01 1.44 -0.98
C SER A 45 6.16 1.37 -2.26
N CYS A 46 4.86 1.61 -2.12
CA CYS A 46 3.91 1.68 -3.21
C CYS A 46 3.07 2.95 -3.05
N LEU A 47 3.33 3.93 -3.92
CA LEU A 47 2.66 5.22 -3.94
C LEU A 47 1.52 5.17 -4.96
N PHE A 48 0.32 5.50 -4.51
CA PHE A 48 -0.85 5.73 -5.35
C PHE A 48 -1.05 7.25 -5.45
N ILE A 49 -0.79 7.79 -6.64
CA ILE A 49 -0.90 9.21 -6.93
C ILE A 49 -2.30 9.42 -7.53
N VAL A 50 -3.17 10.08 -6.77
CA VAL A 50 -4.58 10.30 -7.12
C VAL A 50 -4.75 11.71 -7.67
N GLU A 51 -5.16 11.82 -8.93
CA GLU A 51 -5.41 13.10 -9.60
C GLU A 51 -6.83 13.58 -9.30
N ASP A 52 -7.07 14.04 -8.07
CA ASP A 52 -8.34 14.67 -7.71
C ASP A 52 -8.40 16.13 -8.25
N PRO A 53 -9.50 16.55 -8.89
CA PRO A 53 -9.61 17.88 -9.49
C PRO A 53 -9.67 19.03 -8.48
N GLU A 54 -10.05 18.76 -7.22
CA GLU A 54 -10.05 19.75 -6.14
C GLU A 54 -8.68 19.80 -5.47
N GLU A 55 -8.14 18.66 -5.06
CA GLU A 55 -6.85 18.55 -4.37
C GLU A 55 -6.19 17.18 -4.59
N PRO A 56 -5.17 17.07 -5.46
CA PRO A 56 -4.46 15.81 -5.67
C PRO A 56 -3.71 15.40 -4.40
N TYR A 57 -3.65 14.09 -4.16
CA TYR A 57 -3.01 13.52 -2.96
C TYR A 57 -2.29 12.21 -3.31
N VAL A 58 -1.35 11.84 -2.44
CA VAL A 58 -0.56 10.62 -2.55
C VAL A 58 -0.82 9.72 -1.36
N VAL A 59 -1.26 8.50 -1.63
CA VAL A 59 -1.38 7.44 -0.63
C VAL A 59 -0.16 6.55 -0.71
N GLU A 60 0.53 6.36 0.39
CA GLU A 60 1.70 5.49 0.48
C GLU A 60 1.38 4.24 1.30
N LEU A 61 1.61 3.08 0.70
CA LEU A 61 1.54 1.78 1.33
C LEU A 61 2.92 1.13 1.34
N SER A 62 3.31 0.59 2.49
CA SER A 62 4.62 -0.04 2.67
C SER A 62 4.50 -1.54 2.85
N PHE A 63 5.40 -2.29 2.22
CA PHE A 63 5.52 -3.73 2.35
C PHE A 63 6.83 -4.06 3.05
N TYR A 64 6.74 -4.80 4.16
CA TYR A 64 7.88 -5.16 4.98
C TYR A 64 8.06 -6.68 5.01
N GLU A 65 9.30 -7.16 4.82
CA GLU A 65 9.70 -8.53 5.12
C GLU A 65 10.21 -8.60 6.56
N VAL A 66 9.47 -9.27 7.45
CA VAL A 66 9.79 -9.40 8.87
C VAL A 66 9.77 -10.87 9.27
N ASP A 67 10.90 -11.39 9.75
CA ASP A 67 11.04 -12.77 10.25
C ASP A 67 10.54 -13.88 9.28
N GLY A 68 10.59 -13.62 7.97
CA GLY A 68 10.17 -14.58 6.92
C GLY A 68 8.67 -14.52 6.57
N ASP A 69 7.97 -13.52 7.08
CA ASP A 69 6.62 -13.14 6.69
C ASP A 69 6.64 -11.76 6.00
N VAL A 70 5.60 -11.46 5.23
CA VAL A 70 5.44 -10.15 4.58
C VAL A 70 4.22 -9.45 5.15
N VAL A 71 4.39 -8.19 5.52
CA VAL A 71 3.35 -7.33 6.09
C VAL A 71 3.11 -6.15 5.16
N LEU A 72 1.85 -5.88 4.83
CA LEU A 72 1.40 -4.62 4.25
C LEU A 72 1.05 -3.67 5.39
N ALA A 73 1.49 -2.43 5.31
CA ALA A 73 1.22 -1.37 6.28
C ALA A 73 0.66 -0.12 5.60
N LEU A 74 -0.32 0.49 6.27
CA LEU A 74 -0.74 1.87 6.07
C LEU A 74 -0.38 2.65 7.33
N GLU A 75 0.43 3.70 7.19
CA GLU A 75 0.92 4.53 8.29
C GLU A 75 0.45 5.98 8.10
N GLU A 76 -0.18 6.58 9.12
CA GLU A 76 -0.75 7.93 9.04
C GLU A 76 0.30 9.00 8.67
N GLU A 77 1.55 8.83 9.07
CA GLU A 77 2.60 9.85 8.91
C GLU A 77 3.31 9.85 7.53
N TRP A 78 2.92 8.94 6.63
CA TRP A 78 3.56 8.75 5.33
C TRP A 78 2.76 9.41 4.22
N ALA A 79 3.46 10.01 3.24
CA ALA A 79 2.88 10.82 2.17
C ALA A 79 1.75 11.76 2.66
N ASP A 80 0.58 11.73 2.02
CA ASP A 80 -0.61 12.50 2.39
C ASP A 80 -1.63 11.63 3.16
N ASN A 81 -1.22 10.47 3.69
CA ASN A 81 -2.13 9.51 4.34
C ASN A 81 -2.93 10.15 5.48
N ALA A 82 -2.32 11.03 6.29
CA ALA A 82 -3.03 11.73 7.35
C ALA A 82 -4.19 12.61 6.82
N ASP A 83 -3.92 13.37 5.77
CA ASP A 83 -4.87 14.32 5.20
C ASP A 83 -5.97 13.61 4.37
N ALA A 84 -5.64 12.45 3.79
CA ALA A 84 -6.53 11.62 2.99
C ALA A 84 -6.92 10.29 3.67
N TRP A 85 -6.95 10.22 5.01
CA TRP A 85 -6.99 8.96 5.76
C TRP A 85 -8.11 8.00 5.35
N ASP A 86 -9.34 8.49 5.13
CA ASP A 86 -10.46 7.66 4.72
C ASP A 86 -10.23 7.04 3.32
N ALA A 87 -9.66 7.81 2.39
CA ALA A 87 -9.30 7.32 1.06
C ALA A 87 -8.11 6.35 1.14
N ALA A 88 -7.08 6.68 1.92
CA ALA A 88 -5.92 5.84 2.15
C ALA A 88 -6.32 4.48 2.75
N CYS A 89 -7.25 4.45 3.72
CA CYS A 89 -7.82 3.23 4.26
C CYS A 89 -8.50 2.40 3.17
N GLY A 90 -9.33 3.03 2.32
CA GLY A 90 -10.01 2.34 1.22
C GLY A 90 -9.03 1.73 0.20
N ILE A 91 -7.98 2.46 -0.19
CA ILE A 91 -6.94 1.96 -1.09
C ILE A 91 -6.18 0.79 -0.42
N ALA A 92 -5.84 0.92 0.86
CA ALA A 92 -5.14 -0.13 1.61
C ALA A 92 -5.96 -1.41 1.75
N GLU A 93 -7.27 -1.31 2.03
CA GLU A 93 -8.18 -2.45 2.11
C GLU A 93 -8.30 -3.19 0.77
N GLU A 94 -8.48 -2.44 -0.34
CA GLU A 94 -8.52 -3.03 -1.68
C GLU A 94 -7.18 -3.65 -2.08
N MET A 95 -6.06 -3.01 -1.72
CA MET A 95 -4.74 -3.57 -1.95
C MET A 95 -4.57 -4.88 -1.18
N ALA A 96 -4.95 -4.90 0.11
CA ALA A 96 -4.93 -6.09 0.93
C ALA A 96 -5.78 -7.21 0.31
N GLU A 97 -6.97 -6.93 -0.23
CA GLU A 97 -7.76 -7.92 -0.95
C GLU A 97 -7.01 -8.48 -2.18
N VAL A 98 -6.40 -7.61 -2.99
CA VAL A 98 -5.64 -8.01 -4.19
C VAL A 98 -4.47 -8.94 -3.83
N VAL A 99 -3.73 -8.64 -2.76
CA VAL A 99 -2.58 -9.44 -2.34
C VAL A 99 -2.96 -10.62 -1.43
N GLY A 100 -4.24 -10.75 -1.07
CA GLY A 100 -4.77 -11.79 -0.18
C GLY A 100 -4.38 -11.63 1.29
N GLY A 101 -4.16 -10.38 1.72
CA GLY A 101 -3.78 -10.02 3.07
C GLY A 101 -4.89 -10.25 4.09
N GLN A 102 -4.50 -10.65 5.29
CA GLN A 102 -5.38 -10.76 6.45
C GLN A 102 -5.02 -9.65 7.45
N GLN A 103 -5.99 -8.83 7.83
CA GLN A 103 -5.76 -7.74 8.78
C GLN A 103 -5.29 -8.29 10.13
N LEU A 104 -4.29 -7.63 10.71
CA LEU A 104 -3.76 -7.90 12.03
C LEU A 104 -4.47 -7.01 13.06
N GLU A 105 -4.91 -7.61 14.16
CA GLU A 105 -5.33 -6.89 15.35
C GLU A 105 -4.11 -6.75 16.26
N LEU A 106 -3.44 -5.60 16.21
CA LEU A 106 -2.23 -5.27 17.00
C LEU A 106 -2.55 -4.32 18.15
#